data_AF-A0A3S8T1C2-F1
#
_entry.id   AF-A0A3S8T1C2-F1
#
_cell.length_a   1.000
_cell.length_b   1.000
_cell.length_c   1.000
_cell.angle_alpha   90.00
_cell.angle_beta   90.00
_cell.angle_gamma   90.00
#
_symmetry.space_group_name_H-M   'P 1'
#
loop_
_entity.id
_entity.type
_entity.pdbx_description
1 polymer ?
#
loop_
_entity_poly.entity_id
_entity_poly.type
_entity_poly.pdbx_seq_one_letter_code
_entity_poly.pdbx_strand_id
1 'polypeptide(L)' 'MHAKIYRPTKTAMQSGKANTRKWILEFEQDGGRFVEGLMGWTGSTDTLQQIKLYFSTKEQAINYAKKYLPQAEIIEASL' A
#
# COMPACT_ATOMS: atom_id res chain seq x y z
N MET A 1 5.68 -0.32 -11.73
CA MET A 1 5.00 -0.87 -10.53
C MET A 1 5.92 -0.83 -9.31
N HIS A 2 5.61 0.04 -8.34
CA HIS A 2 6.39 0.21 -7.11
C HIS A 2 5.62 -0.38 -5.92
N ALA A 3 6.33 -0.89 -4.92
CA ALA A 3 5.73 -1.35 -3.67
C ALA A 3 6.28 -0.54 -2.50
N LYS A 4 5.39 0.05 -1.71
CA LYS A 4 5.74 0.87 -0.54
C LYS A 4 5.61 0.02 0.72
N ILE A 5 6.68 -0.04 1.51
CA ILE A 5 6.66 -0.64 2.84
C ILE A 5 6.81 0.46 3.86
N TYR A 6 5.83 0.59 4.74
CA TYR A 6 5.83 1.65 5.74
C TYR A 6 5.09 1.24 7.01
N ARG A 7 5.33 2.01 8.07
CA ARG A 7 4.64 1.86 9.35
C ARG A 7 3.77 3.11 9.54
N PRO A 8 2.42 2.98 9.60
CA PRO A 8 1.55 4.14 9.69
C PRO A 8 1.78 4.89 11.00
N THR A 9 1.82 6.20 10.90
CA THR A 9 1.92 7.11 12.04
C THR A 9 0.57 7.25 12.72
N LYS A 10 0.56 7.82 13.93
CA LYS A 10 -0.72 8.10 14.62
C LYS A 10 -1.48 9.15 13.80
N THR A 11 -2.75 8.89 13.47
CA THR A 11 -3.61 9.91 12.89
C THR A 11 -3.81 11.05 13.89
N ALA A 12 -3.70 12.30 13.43
CA ALA A 12 -3.73 13.47 14.31
C ALA A 12 -5.04 13.56 15.12
N MET A 13 -6.16 13.17 14.50
CA MET A 13 -7.51 13.26 15.08
C MET A 13 -7.87 12.10 16.02
N GLN A 14 -7.10 11.01 16.07
CA GLN A 14 -7.43 9.86 16.92
C GLN A 14 -6.36 9.58 17.98
N SER A 15 -6.78 9.16 19.16
CA SER A 15 -5.89 8.76 20.26
C SER A 15 -5.39 7.32 20.13
N GLY A 16 -6.06 6.48 19.33
CA GLY A 16 -5.75 5.06 19.15
C GLY A 16 -4.38 4.81 18.52
N LYS A 17 -3.55 3.98 19.17
CA LYS A 17 -2.19 3.59 18.71
C LYS A 17 -2.12 2.15 18.19
N ALA A 18 -3.24 1.44 18.06
CA ALA A 18 -3.25 0.03 17.69
C ALA A 18 -2.71 -0.18 16.26
N ASN A 19 -3.12 0.68 15.32
CA ASN A 19 -2.75 0.55 13.91
C ASN A 19 -1.28 0.92 13.63
N THR A 20 -0.63 1.65 14.53
CA THR A 20 0.78 2.06 14.36
C THR A 20 1.76 0.94 14.68
N ARG A 21 1.32 -0.26 15.06
CA ARG A 21 2.22 -1.38 15.42
C ARG A 21 2.49 -2.35 14.27
N LYS A 22 1.73 -2.25 13.18
CA LYS A 22 1.83 -3.15 12.03
C LYS A 22 2.59 -2.48 10.90
N TRP A 23 3.38 -3.25 10.18
CA TRP A 23 4.00 -2.87 8.92
C TRP A 23 3.00 -3.11 7.79
N ILE A 24 2.90 -2.17 6.87
CA ILE A 24 1.99 -2.25 5.73
C ILE A 24 2.82 -2.29 4.47
N LEU A 25 2.48 -3.23 3.59
CA LEU A 25 2.94 -3.27 2.21
C LEU A 25 1.76 -2.89 1.31
N GLU A 26 1.95 -1.83 0.52
CA GLU A 26 0.97 -1.28 -0.40
C GLU A 26 1.58 -1.16 -1.81
N PHE A 27 0.76 -1.40 -2.83
CA PHE A 27 1.17 -1.26 -4.23
C PHE A 27 0.82 0.13 -4.74
N GLU A 28 1.78 0.76 -5.40
CA GLU A 28 1.56 2.03 -6.08
C GLU A 28 0.79 1.81 -7.37
N GLN A 29 -0.09 2.77 -7.71
CA GLN A 29 -0.90 2.70 -8.93
C GLN A 29 0.01 2.68 -10.16
N ASP A 30 -0.21 1.69 -11.02
CA ASP A 30 0.35 1.69 -12.38
C ASP A 30 -0.66 2.33 -13.37
N GLY A 31 -1.95 2.41 -12.99
CA GLY A 31 -3.04 2.98 -13.80
C GLY A 31 -3.82 4.12 -13.14
N GLY A 32 -4.11 5.17 -13.92
CA GLY A 32 -4.91 6.32 -13.47
C GLY A 32 -6.40 5.97 -13.25
N ARG A 33 -7.03 6.63 -12.28
CA ARG A 33 -8.49 6.59 -12.13
C ARG A 33 -9.13 7.33 -13.30
N PHE A 34 -10.21 6.78 -13.86
CA PHE A 34 -10.98 7.44 -14.91
C PHE A 34 -12.42 7.63 -14.46
N VAL A 35 -13.07 8.67 -14.98
CA VAL A 35 -14.50 8.92 -14.76
C VAL A 35 -15.27 8.31 -15.93
N GLU A 36 -16.23 7.44 -15.65
CA GLU A 36 -17.06 6.87 -16.71
C GLU A 36 -18.07 7.90 -17.24
N GLY A 37 -18.34 7.86 -18.55
CA GLY A 37 -19.17 8.88 -19.22
C GLY A 37 -20.67 8.80 -18.96
N LEU A 38 -21.18 7.67 -18.45
CA LEU A 38 -22.63 7.47 -18.28
C LEU A 38 -23.12 7.92 -16.90
N MET A 39 -22.60 7.31 -15.82
CA MET A 39 -23.03 7.60 -14.45
C MET A 39 -22.03 8.47 -13.67
N GLY A 40 -20.85 8.76 -14.24
CA GLY A 40 -19.82 9.56 -13.59
C GLY A 40 -19.09 8.85 -12.44
N TRP A 41 -19.22 7.53 -12.31
CA TRP A 41 -18.45 6.78 -11.30
C TRP A 41 -16.96 6.77 -11.61
N THR A 42 -16.16 6.76 -10.55
CA THR A 42 -14.71 6.64 -10.67
C THR A 42 -14.34 5.18 -10.86
N GLY A 43 -13.99 4.82 -12.09
CA GLY A 43 -13.45 3.51 -12.46
C GLY A 43 -11.94 3.45 -12.27
N SER A 44 -11.42 2.23 -12.08
CA SER A 44 -10.00 1.96 -12.10
C SER A 44 -9.77 0.59 -12.75
N THR A 45 -8.72 0.50 -13.56
CA THR A 45 -8.29 -0.74 -14.23
C THR A 45 -7.30 -1.54 -13.35
N ASP A 46 -6.80 -0.93 -12.28
CA ASP A 46 -5.78 -1.49 -11.41
C ASP A 46 -6.43 -2.12 -10.15
N THR A 47 -6.34 -3.44 -10.04
CA THR A 47 -6.86 -4.19 -8.89
C THR A 47 -5.88 -4.27 -7.73
N LEU A 48 -4.58 -4.08 -8.00
CA LEU A 48 -3.52 -4.20 -7.00
C LEU A 48 -3.57 -3.05 -5.99
N GLN A 49 -4.13 -1.89 -6.38
CA GLN A 49 -4.35 -0.76 -5.49
C GLN A 49 -5.18 -1.11 -4.24
N GLN A 50 -6.08 -2.08 -4.34
CA GLN A 50 -6.97 -2.44 -3.24
C GLN A 50 -6.28 -3.34 -2.20
N ILE A 51 -5.12 -3.90 -2.52
CA ILE A 51 -4.44 -4.89 -1.70
C ILE A 51 -3.51 -4.19 -0.71
N LYS A 52 -3.79 -4.37 0.59
CA LYS A 52 -2.90 -3.99 1.69
C LYS A 52 -2.54 -5.21 2.50
N LEU A 53 -1.25 -5.49 2.61
CA LEU A 53 -0.76 -6.61 3.40
C LEU A 53 -0.15 -6.12 4.70
N TYR A 54 -0.53 -6.77 5.80
CA TYR A 54 -0.09 -6.40 7.15
C TYR A 54 0.92 -7.40 7.66
N PHE A 55 2.06 -6.91 8.13
CA PHE A 55 3.16 -7.69 8.67
C PHE A 55 3.50 -7.23 10.09
N SER A 56 4.02 -8.15 10.90
CA SER A 56 4.51 -7.83 12.25
C SER A 56 5.90 -7.21 12.24
N THR A 57 6.72 -7.54 11.24
CA THR A 57 8.11 -7.08 11.12
C THR A 57 8.39 -6.54 9.72
N LYS A 58 9.33 -5.59 9.62
CA LYS A 58 9.80 -5.04 8.34
C LYS A 58 10.42 -6.12 7.46
N GLU A 59 11.22 -7.01 8.04
CA GLU A 59 11.92 -8.08 7.34
C GLU A 59 10.96 -9.06 6.66
N GLN A 60 9.84 -9.41 7.31
CA GLN A 60 8.81 -10.26 6.70
C GLN A 60 8.17 -9.58 5.48
N ALA A 61 7.88 -8.29 5.57
CA ALA A 61 7.34 -7.53 4.44
C ALA A 61 8.32 -7.50 3.26
N ILE A 62 9.62 -7.27 3.54
CA ILE A 62 10.68 -7.25 2.51
C ILE A 62 10.86 -8.63 1.89
N ASN A 63 10.90 -9.70 2.69
CA ASN A 63 11.05 -11.06 2.18
C ASN A 63 9.86 -11.46 1.31
N TYR A 64 8.64 -11.07 1.70
CA TYR A 64 7.46 -11.29 0.88
C TYR A 64 7.53 -10.51 -0.44
N ALA A 65 7.90 -9.23 -0.39
CA ALA A 65 8.07 -8.39 -1.59
C ALA A 65 9.10 -8.98 -2.55
N LYS A 66 10.29 -9.35 -2.04
CA LYS A 66 11.35 -9.96 -2.86
C LYS A 66 10.95 -11.29 -3.48
N LYS A 67 10.13 -12.08 -2.80
CA LYS A 67 9.73 -13.42 -3.26
C LYS A 67 8.63 -13.38 -4.33
N TYR A 68 7.62 -12.52 -4.15
CA TYR A 68 6.43 -12.51 -5.00
C TYR A 68 6.39 -11.35 -5.98
N LEU A 69 7.17 -10.29 -5.75
CA LEU A 69 7.21 -9.09 -6.58
C LEU A 69 8.65 -8.76 -7.00
N PRO A 70 9.33 -9.65 -7.75
CA PRO A 70 10.73 -9.46 -8.13
C PRO A 70 10.96 -8.23 -9.02
N GLN A 71 9.91 -7.69 -9.64
CA GLN A 71 9.98 -6.49 -10.48
C GLN A 71 9.53 -5.21 -9.77
N ALA A 72 9.04 -5.30 -8.53
CA ALA A 72 8.60 -4.13 -7.80
C ALA A 72 9.77 -3.46 -7.09
N GLU A 73 9.94 -2.17 -7.31
CA GLU A 73 10.91 -1.37 -6.57
C GLU A 73 10.35 -1.09 -5.17
N ILE A 74 11.13 -1.47 -4.14
CA ILE A 74 10.72 -1.34 -2.74
C ILE A 74 11.09 0.06 -2.26
N ILE A 75 10.08 0.89 -2.02
CA ILE A 75 10.26 2.21 -1.43
C ILE A 75 10.03 2.08 0.07
N GLU A 76 11.08 2.29 0.85
CA GLU A 76 10.97 2.41 2.29
C GLU A 76 10.59 3.84 2.65
N ALA A 77 9.38 4.04 3.17
CA ALA A 77 9.03 5.32 3.78
C ALA A 77 9.53 5.31 5.23
N SER A 78 10.72 5.89 5.42
CA SER A 78 11.13 6.36 6.74
C SER A 78 10.31 7.62 7.03
N LEU A 79 9.61 7.56 8.16
CA LEU A 79 8.71 8.56 8.75
C LEU A 79 9.10 10.03 8.47
#